data_AF-A0A662HUN5-F1
#
_entry.id   AF-A0A662HUN5-F1
#
_cell.length_a   1.000
_cell.length_b   1.000
_cell.length_c   1.000
_cell.angle_alpha   90.00
_cell.angle_beta   90.00
_cell.angle_gamma   90.00
#
_symmetry.space_group_name_H-M   'P 1'
#
loop_
_entity.id
_entity.type
_entity.pdbx_description
1 polymer ?
#
loop_
_entity_poly.entity_id
_entity_poly.type
_entity_poly.pdbx_seq_one_letter_code
_entity_poly.pdbx_strand_id
1 'polypeptide(L)'
;KKYLDCFKSEPLVVVRGYELIKWTPLSPLTRYDPETRSLVPVFDFENIVDSYRYTVKRWNSYRAPDIYDLVLLQGRIRNPFARPLAIYKEAKKLFDPSLPDISEQVLSYHFNKHVKAMWKGNTALVYADTGILPIKIYYFEGKDAPLFARILCQLPGAFSAVIDVNKAVLAAQYPCIYEAYIMQEAECFKVKMPYPPFIQSGVSIVKVFPLLWKYVENKKWVFREELAIPVRNTARLKLNNSA
;
A
#
# COMPACT_ATOMS: atom_id res chain seq x y z
N LYS A 1 18.35 14.02 -8.93
CA LYS A 1 17.16 14.79 -8.48
C LYS A 1 16.30 13.88 -7.61
N LYS A 2 15.77 14.37 -6.48
CA LYS A 2 14.87 13.59 -5.63
C LYS A 2 13.44 13.72 -6.18
N TYR A 3 12.61 12.68 -6.05
CA TYR A 3 11.20 12.64 -6.51
C TYR A 3 10.38 13.87 -6.09
N LEU A 4 10.59 14.35 -4.86
CA LEU A 4 9.87 15.50 -4.30
C LEU A 4 10.20 16.80 -5.05
N ASP A 5 11.41 16.91 -5.61
CA ASP A 5 11.86 18.10 -6.35
C ASP A 5 11.05 18.30 -7.66
N CYS A 6 10.40 17.24 -8.16
CA CYS A 6 9.61 17.27 -9.40
C CYS A 6 8.26 18.00 -9.23
N PHE A 7 7.74 18.13 -8.01
CA PHE A 7 6.43 18.74 -7.78
C PHE A 7 6.45 20.28 -7.76
N LYS A 8 7.65 20.90 -7.88
CA LYS A 8 7.85 22.37 -7.78
C LYS A 8 7.17 23.00 -6.56
N SER A 9 6.94 22.22 -5.51
CA SER A 9 6.30 22.63 -4.27
C SER A 9 6.86 21.80 -3.12
N GLU A 10 6.94 22.40 -1.94
CA GLU A 10 7.30 21.67 -0.73
C GLU A 10 6.10 20.84 -0.25
N PRO A 11 6.32 19.58 0.18
CA PRO A 11 5.23 18.76 0.71
C PRO A 11 4.72 19.35 2.03
N LEU A 12 3.41 19.56 2.12
CA LEU A 12 2.76 20.02 3.37
C LEU A 12 3.00 19.03 4.53
N VAL A 13 2.98 17.74 4.20
CA VAL A 13 3.17 16.65 5.16
C VAL A 13 4.01 15.55 4.52
N VAL A 14 4.93 14.99 5.29
CA VAL A 14 5.70 13.80 4.93
C VAL A 14 5.41 12.68 5.93
N VAL A 15 5.03 11.52 5.41
CA VAL A 15 4.89 10.26 6.15
C VAL A 15 5.87 9.26 5.54
N ARG A 16 6.90 8.89 6.28
CA ARG A 16 8.01 8.08 5.77
C ARG A 16 7.67 6.60 5.56
N GLY A 17 6.67 6.08 6.29
CA GLY A 17 6.24 4.69 6.15
C GLY A 17 7.28 3.66 6.60
N TYR A 18 7.79 3.81 7.82
CA TYR A 18 8.70 2.82 8.41
C TYR A 18 8.06 1.44 8.58
N GLU A 19 6.74 1.38 8.61
CA GLU A 19 5.99 0.14 8.63
C GLU A 19 4.81 0.22 7.65
N LEU A 20 4.57 -0.89 6.95
CA LEU A 20 3.40 -1.10 6.10
C LEU A 20 2.62 -2.30 6.63
N ILE A 21 1.37 -2.05 7.01
CA ILE A 21 0.40 -3.07 7.40
C ILE A 21 -0.60 -3.20 6.27
N LYS A 22 -0.98 -4.43 5.94
CA LYS A 22 -2.11 -4.72 5.04
C LYS A 22 -3.18 -5.43 5.82
N TRP A 23 -4.43 -5.13 5.49
CA TRP A 23 -5.56 -5.88 6.02
C TRP A 23 -5.53 -7.33 5.51
N THR A 24 -6.02 -8.25 6.35
CA THR A 24 -6.18 -9.65 5.99
C THR A 24 -7.55 -10.17 6.45
N PRO A 25 -8.14 -11.17 5.77
CA PRO A 25 -9.37 -11.81 6.26
C PRO A 25 -9.24 -12.48 7.64
N LEU A 26 -8.01 -12.71 8.10
CA LEU A 26 -7.69 -13.28 9.41
C LEU A 26 -7.48 -12.20 10.49
N SER A 27 -7.70 -10.93 10.14
CA SER A 27 -7.55 -9.82 11.08
C SER A 27 -8.57 -9.93 12.23
N PRO A 28 -8.19 -9.61 13.47
CA PRO A 28 -9.01 -9.89 14.66
C PRO A 28 -10.31 -9.08 14.72
N LEU A 29 -10.41 -7.96 13.97
CA LEU A 29 -11.63 -7.16 13.86
C LEU A 29 -12.50 -7.54 12.66
N THR A 30 -12.27 -8.72 12.09
CA THR A 30 -13.03 -9.26 10.95
C THR A 30 -13.63 -10.60 11.34
N ARG A 31 -14.94 -10.76 11.14
CA ARG A 31 -15.65 -12.04 11.26
C ARG A 31 -16.29 -12.40 9.92
N TYR A 32 -16.20 -13.67 9.53
CA TYR A 32 -16.98 -14.17 8.40
C TYR A 32 -18.38 -14.60 8.86
N ASP A 33 -19.40 -14.14 8.17
CA ASP A 33 -20.77 -14.59 8.33
C ASP A 33 -21.13 -15.55 7.18
N PRO A 34 -21.35 -16.86 7.46
CA PRO A 34 -21.66 -17.84 6.42
C PRO A 34 -23.06 -17.68 5.81
N GLU A 35 -24.01 -17.10 6.54
CA GLU A 35 -25.40 -16.95 6.05
C GLU A 35 -25.46 -15.88 4.96
N THR A 36 -24.87 -14.72 5.26
CA THR A 36 -24.79 -13.59 4.30
C THR A 36 -23.55 -13.69 3.39
N ARG A 37 -22.70 -14.69 3.59
CA ARG A 37 -21.41 -14.89 2.91
C ARG A 37 -20.53 -13.63 2.89
N SER A 38 -20.57 -12.87 3.98
CA SER A 38 -20.01 -11.53 4.05
C SER A 38 -18.98 -11.39 5.18
N LEU A 39 -18.09 -10.41 5.04
CA LEU A 39 -17.17 -10.03 6.10
C LEU A 39 -17.82 -8.93 6.94
N VAL A 40 -17.96 -9.20 8.23
CA VAL A 40 -18.61 -8.34 9.21
C VAL A 40 -17.54 -7.75 10.14
N PRO A 41 -17.59 -6.44 10.43
CA PRO A 41 -16.65 -5.83 11.38
C PRO A 41 -16.96 -6.29 12.80
N VAL A 42 -15.91 -6.40 13.62
CA VAL A 42 -16.01 -6.51 15.07
C VAL A 42 -15.39 -5.24 15.65
N PHE A 43 -16.17 -4.40 16.30
CA PHE A 43 -15.71 -3.13 16.89
C PHE A 43 -15.29 -3.35 18.35
N ASP A 44 -14.26 -4.16 18.54
CA ASP A 44 -13.72 -4.52 19.86
C ASP A 44 -12.25 -4.10 19.93
N PHE A 45 -12.04 -2.79 20.03
CA PHE A 45 -10.70 -2.23 19.96
C PHE A 45 -9.93 -2.52 21.25
N GLU A 46 -10.60 -2.42 22.40
CA GLU A 46 -10.03 -2.66 23.73
C GLU A 46 -9.28 -3.99 23.80
N ASN A 47 -9.90 -5.08 23.34
CA ASN A 47 -9.31 -6.41 23.42
C ASN A 47 -8.08 -6.61 22.53
N ILE A 48 -7.90 -5.79 21.49
CA ILE A 48 -6.76 -5.94 20.57
C ILE A 48 -5.69 -4.87 20.76
N VAL A 49 -5.97 -3.79 21.49
CA VAL A 49 -5.06 -2.63 21.63
C VAL A 49 -3.65 -3.06 22.02
N ASP A 50 -3.52 -3.93 23.02
CA ASP A 50 -2.21 -4.33 23.52
C ASP A 50 -1.41 -5.17 22.52
N SER A 51 -2.08 -5.93 21.65
CA SER A 51 -1.43 -6.69 20.57
C SER A 51 -0.79 -5.78 19.52
N TYR A 52 -1.28 -4.54 19.38
CA TYR A 52 -0.77 -3.56 18.41
C TYR A 52 0.03 -2.41 19.06
N ARG A 53 0.15 -2.43 20.40
CA ARG A 53 0.84 -1.41 21.20
C ARG A 53 2.35 -1.65 21.21
N TYR A 54 2.99 -1.41 20.07
CA TYR A 54 4.44 -1.42 19.95
C TYR A 54 4.99 -0.17 19.25
N THR A 55 6.26 0.12 19.52
CA THR A 55 6.92 1.30 18.97
C THR A 55 7.27 1.11 17.50
N VAL A 56 7.22 2.21 16.74
CA VAL A 56 7.63 2.23 15.34
C VAL A 56 9.15 2.09 15.25
N LYS A 57 9.62 1.00 14.63
CA LYS A 57 11.06 0.78 14.40
C LYS A 57 11.50 1.53 13.15
N ARG A 58 12.31 2.58 13.33
CA ARG A 58 12.93 3.28 12.21
C ARG A 58 13.99 2.41 11.55
N TRP A 59 14.06 2.45 10.23
CA TRP A 59 15.13 1.84 9.45
C TRP A 59 15.66 2.85 8.44
N ASN A 60 16.97 2.81 8.20
CA ASN A 60 17.69 3.83 7.45
C ASN A 60 18.28 3.31 6.12
N SER A 61 17.98 2.05 5.74
CA SER A 61 18.55 1.45 4.54
C SER A 61 17.73 1.82 3.31
N TYR A 62 18.26 2.71 2.48
CA TYR A 62 17.72 3.02 1.15
C TYR A 62 18.38 2.20 0.04
N ARG A 63 19.11 1.12 0.39
CA ARG A 63 19.74 0.26 -0.59
C ARG A 63 18.66 -0.51 -1.35
N ALA A 64 18.64 -0.33 -2.67
CA ALA A 64 17.71 -1.05 -3.51
C ALA A 64 18.09 -2.55 -3.56
N PRO A 65 17.09 -3.46 -3.60
CA PRO A 65 17.31 -4.87 -3.88
C PRO A 65 17.94 -5.09 -5.25
N ASP A 66 18.41 -6.31 -5.50
CA ASP A 66 18.93 -6.68 -6.81
C ASP A 66 17.82 -6.64 -7.87
N ILE A 67 18.17 -6.40 -9.14
CA ILE A 67 17.20 -6.37 -10.25
C ILE A 67 16.44 -7.70 -10.35
N TYR A 68 17.09 -8.83 -10.07
CA TYR A 68 16.44 -10.14 -10.11
C TYR A 68 15.39 -10.25 -9.00
N ASP A 69 15.70 -9.78 -7.79
CA ASP A 69 14.76 -9.78 -6.67
C ASP A 69 13.53 -8.94 -7.02
N LEU A 70 13.72 -7.79 -7.67
CA LEU A 70 12.65 -6.87 -8.07
C LEU A 70 11.77 -7.41 -9.20
N VAL A 71 12.37 -8.05 -10.21
CA VAL A 71 11.63 -8.75 -11.27
C VAL A 71 10.76 -9.85 -10.67
N LEU A 72 11.34 -10.67 -9.79
CA LEU A 72 10.64 -11.78 -9.13
C LEU A 72 9.52 -11.30 -8.20
N LEU A 73 9.79 -10.25 -7.41
CA LEU A 73 8.81 -9.57 -6.56
C LEU A 73 7.62 -9.07 -7.40
N GLN A 74 7.89 -8.35 -8.49
CA GLN A 74 6.84 -7.83 -9.36
C GLN A 74 6.01 -8.95 -9.98
N GLY A 75 6.65 -10.01 -10.48
CA GLY A 75 5.96 -11.16 -11.04
C GLY A 75 5.05 -11.85 -10.02
N ARG A 76 5.49 -12.01 -8.77
CA ARG A 76 4.69 -12.60 -7.68
C ARG A 76 3.54 -11.70 -7.23
N ILE A 77 3.70 -10.38 -7.28
CA ILE A 77 2.59 -9.45 -7.03
C ILE A 77 1.46 -9.66 -8.07
N ARG A 78 1.81 -9.93 -9.33
CA ARG A 78 0.83 -10.16 -10.40
C ARG A 78 0.25 -11.57 -10.39
N ASN A 79 1.10 -12.58 -10.21
CA ASN A 79 0.71 -13.98 -10.10
C ASN A 79 1.48 -14.63 -8.93
N PRO A 80 0.83 -14.77 -7.77
CA PRO A 80 1.47 -15.32 -6.57
C PRO A 80 1.97 -16.76 -6.71
N PHE A 81 1.56 -17.49 -7.75
CA PHE A 81 1.94 -18.90 -7.99
C PHE A 81 2.93 -19.09 -9.15
N ALA A 82 3.32 -18.01 -9.84
CA ALA A 82 4.22 -18.10 -10.99
C ALA A 82 5.63 -18.59 -10.60
N ARG A 83 6.21 -19.46 -11.44
CA ARG A 83 7.57 -19.97 -11.25
C ARG A 83 8.61 -18.87 -11.54
N PRO A 84 9.73 -18.79 -10.79
CA PRO A 84 10.77 -17.77 -11.01
C PRO A 84 11.24 -17.63 -12.45
N LEU A 85 11.54 -18.76 -13.12
CA LEU A 85 12.00 -18.76 -14.51
C LEU A 85 10.93 -18.21 -15.47
N ALA A 86 9.67 -18.56 -15.26
CA ALA A 86 8.57 -18.07 -16.10
C ALA A 86 8.38 -16.55 -15.94
N ILE A 87 8.43 -16.05 -14.70
CA ILE A 87 8.40 -14.61 -14.40
C ILE A 87 9.52 -13.89 -15.16
N TYR A 88 10.76 -14.40 -15.05
CA TYR A 88 11.91 -13.73 -15.65
C TYR A 88 11.87 -13.76 -17.19
N LYS A 89 11.50 -14.89 -17.79
CA LYS A 89 11.34 -15.01 -19.25
C LYS A 89 10.28 -14.04 -19.77
N GLU A 90 9.15 -13.92 -19.07
CA GLU A 90 8.10 -12.99 -19.44
C GLU A 90 8.56 -11.53 -19.28
N ALA A 91 9.22 -11.19 -18.17
CA ALA A 91 9.82 -9.88 -17.94
C ALA A 91 10.74 -9.47 -19.10
N LYS A 92 11.66 -10.36 -19.47
CA LYS A 92 12.62 -10.13 -20.56
C LYS A 92 11.95 -10.03 -21.93
N LYS A 93 10.98 -10.91 -22.22
CA LYS A 93 10.30 -10.93 -23.53
C LYS A 93 9.37 -9.75 -23.75
N LEU A 94 8.57 -9.38 -22.74
CA LEU A 94 7.46 -8.44 -22.91
C LEU A 94 7.77 -7.02 -22.45
N PHE A 95 8.68 -6.84 -21.48
CA PHE A 95 8.84 -5.56 -20.80
C PHE A 95 10.26 -4.98 -20.87
N ASP A 96 11.28 -5.85 -20.92
CA ASP A 96 12.67 -5.41 -20.90
C ASP A 96 13.66 -6.43 -21.51
N PRO A 97 13.86 -6.40 -22.84
CA PRO A 97 14.81 -7.26 -23.53
C PRO A 97 16.27 -7.08 -23.08
N SER A 98 16.60 -5.98 -22.40
CA SER A 98 17.95 -5.70 -21.90
C SER A 98 18.32 -6.48 -20.63
N LEU A 99 17.35 -7.18 -20.03
CA LEU A 99 17.60 -8.03 -18.87
C LEU A 99 18.65 -9.11 -19.20
N PRO A 100 19.68 -9.29 -18.35
CA PRO A 100 20.78 -10.23 -18.63
C PRO A 100 20.30 -11.68 -18.65
N ASP A 101 21.03 -12.55 -19.36
CA ASP A 101 20.77 -13.98 -19.28
C ASP A 101 21.19 -14.54 -17.92
N ILE A 102 20.40 -15.49 -17.41
CA ILE A 102 20.56 -16.01 -16.06
C ILE A 102 20.05 -17.45 -15.99
N SER A 103 20.72 -18.27 -15.17
CA SER A 103 20.30 -19.66 -14.95
C SER A 103 19.12 -19.75 -13.99
N GLU A 104 18.33 -20.82 -14.13
CA GLU A 104 17.22 -21.11 -13.22
C GLU A 104 17.68 -21.32 -11.77
N GLN A 105 18.88 -21.88 -11.57
CA GLN A 105 19.47 -22.07 -10.25
C GLN A 105 19.70 -20.74 -9.54
N VAL A 106 20.25 -19.74 -10.24
CA VAL A 106 20.50 -18.41 -9.67
C VAL A 106 19.17 -17.71 -9.37
N LEU A 107 18.19 -17.76 -10.28
CA LEU A 107 16.85 -17.21 -10.01
C LEU A 107 16.18 -17.87 -8.80
N SER A 108 16.34 -19.18 -8.64
CA SER A 108 15.80 -19.91 -7.49
C SER A 108 16.47 -19.51 -6.19
N TYR A 109 17.78 -19.25 -6.21
CA TYR A 109 18.52 -18.70 -5.07
C TYR A 109 17.99 -17.32 -4.67
N HIS A 110 17.90 -16.38 -5.62
CA HIS A 110 17.34 -15.04 -5.37
C HIS A 110 15.91 -15.10 -4.82
N PHE A 111 15.07 -15.95 -5.43
CA PHE A 111 13.71 -16.13 -4.98
C PHE A 111 13.65 -16.64 -3.54
N ASN A 112 14.32 -17.75 -3.22
CA ASN A 112 14.20 -18.36 -1.90
C ASN A 112 14.87 -17.53 -0.81
N LYS A 113 16.06 -16.99 -1.08
CA LYS A 113 16.86 -16.28 -0.07
C LYS A 113 16.38 -14.86 0.19
N HIS A 114 15.93 -14.14 -0.84
CA HIS A 114 15.61 -12.72 -0.70
C HIS A 114 14.11 -12.44 -0.78
N VAL A 115 13.43 -12.93 -1.82
CA VAL A 115 12.03 -12.60 -2.06
C VAL A 115 11.11 -13.35 -1.10
N LYS A 116 11.19 -14.67 -1.08
CA LYS A 116 10.34 -15.55 -0.25
C LYS A 116 10.59 -15.33 1.24
N ALA A 117 11.85 -15.15 1.65
CA ALA A 117 12.22 -14.90 3.05
C ALA A 117 11.53 -13.64 3.62
N MET A 118 11.23 -12.66 2.77
CA MET A 118 10.54 -11.41 3.16
C MET A 118 9.04 -11.42 2.85
N TRP A 119 8.53 -12.49 2.22
CA TRP A 119 7.14 -12.57 1.77
C TRP A 119 6.21 -12.93 2.93
N LYS A 120 5.51 -11.93 3.47
CA LYS A 120 4.60 -12.14 4.61
C LYS A 120 3.40 -13.02 4.29
N GLY A 121 2.97 -13.07 3.03
CA GLY A 121 1.84 -13.89 2.60
C GLY A 121 1.07 -13.26 1.44
N ASN A 122 0.04 -13.99 1.01
CA ASN A 122 -0.92 -13.52 0.02
C ASN A 122 -2.24 -13.22 0.73
N THR A 123 -2.87 -12.11 0.40
CA THR A 123 -4.18 -11.73 0.95
C THR A 123 -5.15 -11.43 -0.18
N ALA A 124 -6.41 -11.77 0.01
CA ALA A 124 -7.49 -11.30 -0.84
C ALA A 124 -7.81 -9.87 -0.41
N LEU A 125 -7.80 -8.92 -1.34
CA LEU A 125 -8.32 -7.58 -1.09
C LEU A 125 -9.78 -7.57 -1.54
N VAL A 126 -10.67 -7.29 -0.60
CA VAL A 126 -12.10 -7.17 -0.87
C VAL A 126 -12.38 -5.71 -1.20
N TYR A 127 -12.77 -5.46 -2.44
CA TYR A 127 -13.10 -4.11 -2.93
C TYR A 127 -14.60 -3.95 -3.04
N ALA A 128 -15.11 -2.81 -2.56
CA ALA A 128 -16.43 -2.33 -2.93
C ALA A 128 -16.35 -1.49 -4.20
N ASP A 129 -17.45 -1.42 -4.94
CA ASP A 129 -17.56 -0.51 -6.08
C ASP A 129 -17.27 0.93 -5.64
N THR A 130 -16.26 1.55 -6.25
CA THR A 130 -15.83 2.92 -5.92
C THR A 130 -16.86 4.01 -6.22
N GLY A 131 -17.86 3.72 -7.06
CA GLY A 131 -19.02 4.59 -7.29
C GLY A 131 -20.03 4.54 -6.14
N ILE A 132 -20.05 3.45 -5.37
CA ILE A 132 -20.90 3.28 -4.18
C ILE A 132 -20.12 3.70 -2.92
N LEU A 133 -18.89 3.22 -2.78
CA LEU A 133 -18.05 3.46 -1.63
C LEU A 133 -16.65 3.91 -2.09
N PRO A 134 -16.35 5.22 -2.09
CA PRO A 134 -15.07 5.70 -2.59
C PRO A 134 -13.92 5.26 -1.67
N ILE A 135 -12.72 5.21 -2.24
CA ILE A 135 -11.51 5.01 -1.46
C ILE A 135 -11.24 6.30 -0.66
N LYS A 136 -11.04 6.15 0.64
CA LYS A 136 -10.74 7.21 1.58
C LYS A 136 -9.31 7.03 2.09
N ILE A 137 -8.55 8.11 2.08
CA ILE A 137 -7.21 8.17 2.68
C ILE A 137 -7.31 9.03 3.93
N TYR A 138 -7.15 8.41 5.08
CA TYR A 138 -7.16 9.07 6.39
C TYR A 138 -5.74 9.40 6.80
N TYR A 139 -5.55 10.61 7.31
CA TYR A 139 -4.28 11.05 7.86
C TYR A 139 -4.41 11.30 9.36
N PHE A 140 -3.56 10.66 10.14
CA PHE A 140 -3.55 10.76 11.60
C PHE A 140 -2.23 11.34 12.10
N GLU A 141 -2.32 12.20 13.11
CA GLU A 141 -1.20 12.75 13.86
C GLU A 141 -1.38 12.55 15.37
N GLY A 142 -0.28 12.37 16.09
CA GLY A 142 -0.29 12.24 17.55
C GLY A 142 0.44 10.99 18.02
N LYS A 143 0.62 10.90 19.35
CA LYS A 143 1.37 9.79 19.98
C LYS A 143 0.80 8.43 19.63
N ASP A 144 -0.53 8.34 19.56
CA ASP A 144 -1.24 7.08 19.32
C ASP A 144 -1.66 6.90 17.86
N ALA A 145 -1.32 7.84 16.95
CA ALA A 145 -1.62 7.72 15.52
C ALA A 145 -1.11 6.40 14.89
N PRO A 146 0.12 5.92 15.20
CA PRO A 146 0.58 4.61 14.72
C PRO A 146 -0.36 3.49 15.18
N LEU A 147 -0.59 3.38 16.49
CA LEU A 147 -1.42 2.35 17.11
C LEU A 147 -2.84 2.35 16.52
N PHE A 148 -3.46 3.51 16.47
CA PHE A 148 -4.80 3.69 15.95
C PHE A 148 -4.91 3.21 14.50
N ALA A 149 -3.97 3.61 13.64
CA ALA A 149 -3.95 3.13 12.25
C ALA A 149 -3.70 1.62 12.14
N ARG A 150 -2.92 0.99 13.03
CA ARG A 150 -2.76 -0.49 13.04
C ARG A 150 -4.07 -1.20 13.33
N ILE A 151 -4.79 -0.72 14.35
CA ILE A 151 -6.09 -1.24 14.80
C ILE A 151 -7.13 -1.07 13.69
N LEU A 152 -7.27 0.14 13.15
CA LEU A 152 -8.21 0.40 12.06
C LEU A 152 -7.92 -0.49 10.85
N CYS A 153 -6.64 -0.71 10.50
CA CYS A 153 -6.27 -1.60 9.40
C CYS A 153 -6.69 -3.07 9.59
N GLN A 154 -7.21 -3.45 10.76
CA GLN A 154 -7.79 -4.78 11.02
C GLN A 154 -9.28 -4.88 10.68
N LEU A 155 -9.97 -3.75 10.49
CA LEU A 155 -11.37 -3.71 10.07
C LEU A 155 -11.51 -4.07 8.58
N PRO A 156 -12.57 -4.82 8.20
CA PRO A 156 -12.85 -5.08 6.80
C PRO A 156 -13.10 -3.77 6.03
N GLY A 157 -12.68 -3.75 4.76
CA GLY A 157 -12.66 -2.53 3.94
C GLY A 157 -11.37 -1.73 4.05
N ALA A 158 -10.48 -2.01 5.01
CA ALA A 158 -9.13 -1.47 4.99
C ALA A 158 -8.29 -2.08 3.87
N PHE A 159 -7.39 -1.29 3.27
CA PHE A 159 -6.39 -1.80 2.32
C PHE A 159 -5.03 -1.91 3.00
N SER A 160 -4.56 -0.79 3.55
CA SER A 160 -3.25 -0.72 4.18
C SER A 160 -3.11 0.51 5.06
N ALA A 161 -2.28 0.38 6.10
CA ALA A 161 -1.78 1.49 6.89
C ALA A 161 -0.28 1.67 6.68
N VAL A 162 0.13 2.91 6.40
CA VAL A 162 1.50 3.38 6.30
C VAL A 162 1.83 4.12 7.59
N ILE A 163 2.80 3.62 8.34
CA ILE A 163 3.06 4.07 9.71
C ILE A 163 4.42 4.78 9.81
N ASP A 164 4.43 5.94 10.45
CA ASP A 164 5.62 6.71 10.81
C ASP A 164 5.57 7.04 12.32
N VAL A 165 6.59 7.67 12.86
CA VAL A 165 6.61 8.15 14.25
C VAL A 165 5.60 9.27 14.40
N ASN A 166 4.61 9.04 15.26
CA ASN A 166 3.49 9.96 15.58
C ASN A 166 2.61 10.35 14.38
N LYS A 167 2.72 9.64 13.25
CA LYS A 167 1.95 9.91 12.04
C LYS A 167 1.56 8.60 11.39
N ALA A 168 0.38 8.55 10.79
CA ALA A 168 -0.03 7.40 10.01
C ALA A 168 -0.97 7.81 8.88
N VAL A 169 -0.95 7.02 7.81
CA VAL A 169 -1.90 7.12 6.71
C VAL A 169 -2.60 5.79 6.57
N LEU A 170 -3.93 5.80 6.51
CA LEU A 170 -4.76 4.62 6.29
C LEU A 170 -5.53 4.79 4.99
N ALA A 171 -5.42 3.82 4.08
CA ALA A 171 -6.25 3.73 2.90
C ALA A 171 -7.34 2.67 3.13
N ALA A 172 -8.61 3.05 3.00
CA ALA A 172 -9.74 2.18 3.26
C ALA A 172 -11.00 2.60 2.50
N GLN A 173 -11.92 1.65 2.33
CA GLN A 173 -13.32 1.85 1.94
C GLN A 173 -14.21 1.54 3.14
N TYR A 174 -14.28 2.47 4.09
CA TYR A 174 -15.16 2.34 5.24
C TYR A 174 -16.54 2.91 4.96
N PRO A 175 -17.61 2.11 5.08
CA PRO A 175 -18.99 2.60 5.04
C PRO A 175 -19.24 3.64 6.14
N CYS A 176 -20.22 4.53 5.95
CA CYS A 176 -20.51 5.60 6.91
C CYS A 176 -20.77 5.10 8.34
N ILE A 177 -21.36 3.91 8.48
CA ILE A 177 -21.60 3.32 9.80
C ILE A 177 -20.30 3.08 10.58
N TYR A 178 -19.18 2.79 9.90
CA TYR A 178 -17.88 2.60 10.56
C TYR A 178 -17.35 3.92 11.08
N GLU A 179 -17.61 5.03 10.38
CA GLU A 179 -17.07 6.34 10.77
C GLU A 179 -17.58 6.77 12.14
N ALA A 180 -18.85 6.48 12.46
CA ALA A 180 -19.41 6.74 13.79
C ALA A 180 -18.64 5.99 14.88
N TYR A 181 -18.41 4.68 14.71
CA TYR A 181 -17.63 3.87 15.65
C TYR A 181 -16.18 4.35 15.74
N ILE A 182 -15.54 4.64 14.60
CA ILE A 182 -14.15 5.11 14.55
C ILE A 182 -13.99 6.44 15.28
N MET A 183 -14.94 7.37 15.12
CA MET A 183 -14.93 8.65 15.81
C MET A 183 -15.09 8.50 17.32
N GLN A 184 -16.02 7.63 17.76
CA GLN A 184 -16.21 7.32 19.18
C GLN A 184 -14.94 6.71 19.79
N GLU A 185 -14.38 5.69 19.14
CA GLU A 185 -13.15 5.03 19.61
C GLU A 185 -11.95 5.98 19.63
N ALA A 186 -11.86 6.93 18.69
CA ALA A 186 -10.75 7.88 18.61
C ALA A 186 -10.60 8.73 19.87
N GLU A 187 -11.67 8.96 20.65
CA GLU A 187 -11.62 9.71 21.92
C GLU A 187 -10.73 9.04 22.96
N CYS A 188 -10.59 7.71 22.89
CA CYS A 188 -9.73 6.93 23.78
C CYS A 188 -8.24 6.98 23.39
N PHE A 189 -7.89 7.58 22.25
CA PHE A 189 -6.52 7.65 21.74
C PHE A 189 -6.00 9.09 21.68
N LYS A 190 -4.70 9.27 21.95
CA LYS A 190 -4.01 10.56 21.73
C LYS A 190 -3.68 10.75 20.25
N VAL A 191 -4.73 10.89 19.44
CA VAL A 191 -4.70 11.03 17.99
C VAL A 191 -5.55 12.22 17.55
N LYS A 192 -5.16 12.83 16.44
CA LYS A 192 -5.90 13.89 15.74
C LYS A 192 -5.98 13.52 14.26
N MET A 193 -7.06 13.93 13.62
CA MET A 193 -7.23 13.85 12.18
C MET A 193 -7.28 15.29 11.64
N PRO A 194 -6.12 15.93 11.37
CA PRO A 194 -6.06 17.37 11.09
C PRO A 194 -6.69 17.76 9.74
N TYR A 195 -6.90 16.78 8.86
CA TYR A 195 -7.58 16.97 7.58
C TYR A 195 -8.74 15.98 7.47
N PRO A 196 -9.86 16.35 6.83
CA PRO A 196 -10.87 15.39 6.42
C PRO A 196 -10.25 14.28 5.55
N PRO A 197 -10.90 13.10 5.47
CA PRO A 197 -10.42 12.02 4.61
C PRO A 197 -10.28 12.49 3.16
N PHE A 198 -9.14 12.22 2.53
CA PHE A 198 -8.96 12.50 1.11
C PHE A 198 -9.72 11.47 0.30
N ILE A 199 -10.70 11.93 -0.47
CA ILE A 199 -11.58 11.07 -1.27
C ILE A 199 -10.97 10.87 -2.65
N GLN A 200 -10.66 9.61 -2.99
CA GLN A 200 -10.19 9.26 -4.32
C GLN A 200 -11.37 8.77 -5.18
N SER A 201 -11.67 9.54 -6.24
CA SER A 201 -12.74 9.18 -7.18
C SER A 201 -12.32 8.00 -8.07
N GLY A 202 -13.20 7.01 -8.19
CA GLY A 202 -12.98 5.82 -9.02
C GLY A 202 -12.61 6.12 -10.47
N VAL A 203 -13.14 7.21 -11.05
CA VAL A 203 -12.86 7.62 -12.45
C VAL A 203 -11.41 8.04 -12.69
N SER A 204 -10.64 8.27 -11.63
CA SER A 204 -9.24 8.73 -11.68
C SER A 204 -8.23 7.65 -11.29
N ILE A 205 -8.69 6.45 -10.94
CA ILE A 205 -7.82 5.36 -10.49
C ILE A 205 -7.29 4.62 -11.72
N VAL A 206 -5.98 4.67 -11.91
CA VAL A 206 -5.28 3.85 -12.90
C VAL A 206 -4.48 2.78 -12.17
N LYS A 207 -4.77 1.52 -12.45
CA LYS A 207 -3.95 0.40 -11.95
C LYS A 207 -2.69 0.32 -12.77
N VAL A 208 -1.54 0.43 -12.11
CA VAL A 208 -0.24 0.29 -12.78
C VAL A 208 0.63 -0.69 -12.04
N PHE A 209 1.32 -1.51 -12.83
CA PHE A 209 2.31 -2.45 -12.35
C PHE A 209 3.70 -1.87 -12.61
N PRO A 210 4.34 -1.21 -11.63
CA PRO A 210 5.63 -0.58 -11.86
C PRO A 210 6.67 -1.64 -12.16
N LEU A 211 7.46 -1.42 -13.22
CA LEU A 211 8.64 -2.24 -13.54
C LEU A 211 9.74 -1.90 -12.53
N LEU A 212 9.65 -2.47 -11.32
CA LEU A 212 10.44 -2.05 -10.16
C LEU A 212 11.94 -1.99 -10.41
N TRP A 213 12.49 -2.92 -11.20
CA TRP A 213 13.91 -2.95 -11.56
C TRP A 213 14.36 -1.75 -12.39
N LYS A 214 13.46 -1.10 -13.13
CA LYS A 214 13.78 0.11 -13.89
C LYS A 214 13.97 1.34 -13.00
N TYR A 215 13.53 1.29 -11.74
CA TYR A 215 13.73 2.36 -10.75
C TYR A 215 15.01 2.16 -9.91
N VAL A 216 15.95 1.35 -10.38
CA VAL A 216 17.20 1.06 -9.67
C VAL A 216 18.40 1.36 -10.55
N GLU A 217 19.36 2.08 -9.98
CA GLU A 217 20.66 2.33 -10.57
C GLU A 217 21.73 2.28 -9.48
N ASN A 218 22.83 1.55 -9.71
CA ASN A 218 23.93 1.42 -8.75
C ASN A 218 23.47 1.05 -7.32
N LYS A 219 22.50 0.13 -7.21
CA LYS A 219 21.87 -0.32 -5.94
C LYS A 219 21.18 0.80 -5.14
N LYS A 220 20.76 1.87 -5.81
CA LYS A 220 20.00 2.97 -5.24
C LYS A 220 18.67 3.11 -5.97
N TRP A 221 17.63 3.48 -5.23
CA TRP A 221 16.35 3.87 -5.83
C TRP A 221 16.52 5.18 -6.59
N VAL A 222 16.13 5.18 -7.85
CA VAL A 222 16.14 6.35 -8.73
C VAL A 222 14.74 6.59 -9.26
N PHE A 223 14.35 7.86 -9.31
CA PHE A 223 13.10 8.25 -9.93
C PHE A 223 13.32 8.55 -11.42
N ARG A 224 12.42 8.04 -12.26
CA ARG A 224 12.45 8.19 -13.71
C ARG A 224 11.12 8.77 -14.15
N GLU A 225 11.11 10.05 -14.52
CA GLU A 225 9.90 10.77 -14.93
C GLU A 225 9.24 10.11 -16.14
N GLU A 226 10.04 9.55 -17.05
CA GLU A 226 9.59 8.85 -18.24
C GLU A 226 8.82 7.55 -17.94
N LEU A 227 8.98 6.99 -16.74
CA LEU A 227 8.23 5.82 -16.27
C LEU A 227 7.05 6.22 -15.37
N ALA A 228 6.96 7.49 -15.00
CA ALA A 228 5.88 8.00 -14.17
C ALA A 228 4.58 7.98 -14.98
N ILE A 229 3.51 7.58 -14.31
CA ILE A 229 2.18 7.58 -14.90
C ILE A 229 1.73 9.03 -14.93
N PRO A 230 1.37 9.60 -16.09
CA PRO A 230 0.85 10.95 -16.12
C PRO A 230 -0.42 10.98 -15.27
N VAL A 231 -0.41 11.79 -14.21
CA VAL A 231 -1.63 12.12 -13.46
C VAL A 231 -2.56 12.77 -14.48
N ARG A 232 -3.60 12.06 -14.92
CA ARG A 232 -4.60 12.65 -15.81
C ARG A 232 -5.23 13.82 -15.06
N ASN A 233 -4.86 15.04 -15.44
CA ASN A 233 -5.49 16.27 -14.95
C ASN A 233 -6.86 16.40 -15.60
N THR A 234 -7.81 15.53 -15.22
CA THR A 234 -9.19 15.55 -15.71
C THR A 234 -9.93 16.84 -15.31
N ALA A 235 -9.45 17.56 -14.29
CA ALA A 235 -10.00 18.86 -13.90
C ALA A 235 -9.90 19.91 -15.02
N ARG A 236 -8.80 19.93 -15.80
CA ARG A 236 -8.67 20.86 -16.94
C ARG A 236 -9.49 20.45 -18.17
N LEU A 237 -9.71 19.15 -18.36
CA LEU A 237 -10.47 18.65 -19.51
C LEU A 237 -11.98 18.93 -19.40
N LYS A 238 -12.54 19.01 -18.18
CA LYS A 238 -13.95 19.38 -18.00
C LYS A 238 -14.20 20.88 -18.19
N LEU A 239 -13.27 21.74 -17.80
CA LEU A 239 -13.41 23.19 -17.98
C LEU A 239 -13.34 23.61 -19.46
N ASN A 240 -12.57 22.90 -20.29
CA ASN A 240 -12.41 23.24 -21.70
C ASN A 240 -13.49 22.63 -22.62
N ASN A 241 -14.30 21.69 -22.14
CA ASN A 241 -15.43 21.11 -22.89
C ASN A 241 -16.79 21.67 -22.44
N SER A 242 -16.78 22.71 -21.60
CA SER A 242 -17.97 23.42 -21.12
C SER A 242 -18.04 24.87 -21.63
N ALA A 243 -17.34 25.18 -22.73
CA ALA A 243 -17.36 26.48 -23.39
C ALA A 243 -17.92 26.31 -24.82
#